data_AF-A0A969BGG2-F1
#
_entry.id   AF-A0A969BGG2-F1
#
_cell.length_a   1.000
_cell.length_b   1.000
_cell.length_c   1.000
_cell.angle_alpha   90.00
_cell.angle_beta   90.00
_cell.angle_gamma   90.00
#
_symmetry.space_group_name_H-M   'P 1'
#
loop_
_entity.id
_entity.type
_entity.pdbx_description
1 polymer ?
#
loop_
_entity_poly.entity_id
_entity_poly.type
_entity_poly.pdbx_seq_one_letter_code
_entity_poly.pdbx_strand_id
1 'polypeptide(L)'
;IKITRSNLIAEISSLGFDLEAVGSENIDTITQLLLDKHQNTELTVSEPEEITAALSDEHHASTPNSTAITNQQKEQLISVQAQSLGIELGESEITDISQTVSDSFTDFVSAALSINSSIKDYAQSKLDSIEQQIDNSNNNLRDYIDKRTTSLQRKSVEGAITTKEVLEQKSSSLKSFSKTLAAAFTTQ
;
A
#
# COMPACT_ATOMS: atom_id res chain seq x y z
N ILE A 1 7.42 2.60 -27.40
CA ILE A 1 7.93 2.21 -28.74
C ILE A 1 7.93 3.45 -29.61
N LYS A 2 9.10 3.95 -30.06
CA LYS A 2 9.16 5.05 -31.04
C LYS A 2 9.13 4.44 -32.44
N ILE A 3 7.96 4.45 -33.08
CA ILE A 3 7.83 4.04 -34.48
C ILE A 3 8.28 5.23 -35.33
N THR A 4 9.20 5.00 -36.27
CA THR A 4 9.62 6.04 -37.21
C THR A 4 8.45 6.38 -38.14
N ARG A 5 8.34 7.64 -38.55
CA ARG A 5 7.27 8.09 -39.46
C ARG A 5 7.16 7.21 -40.72
N SER A 6 8.29 6.77 -41.25
CA SER A 6 8.35 5.88 -42.42
C SER A 6 7.72 4.51 -42.17
N ASN A 7 7.91 3.94 -40.98
CA ASN A 7 7.32 2.65 -40.61
C ASN A 7 5.82 2.77 -40.39
N LEU A 8 5.37 3.86 -39.76
CA LEU A 8 3.95 4.15 -39.57
C LEU A 8 3.23 4.30 -40.93
N ILE A 9 3.85 4.97 -41.90
CA ILE A 9 3.32 5.13 -43.25
C ILE A 9 3.18 3.78 -43.95
N ALA A 10 4.22 2.95 -43.91
CA ALA A 10 4.19 1.62 -44.50
C ALA A 10 3.09 0.72 -43.89
N GLU A 11 2.87 0.86 -42.59
CA GLU A 11 1.88 0.07 -41.86
C GLU A 11 0.44 0.51 -42.17
N ILE A 12 0.17 1.81 -42.27
CA ILE A 12 -1.12 2.35 -42.72
C ILE A 12 -1.42 1.90 -44.16
N SER A 13 -0.42 1.91 -45.04
CA SER A 13 -0.57 1.39 -46.41
C SER A 13 -0.82 -0.11 -46.44
N SER A 14 -0.21 -0.89 -45.53
CA SER A 14 -0.46 -2.34 -45.42
C SER A 14 -1.87 -2.69 -44.95
N LEU A 15 -2.54 -1.76 -44.26
CA LEU A 15 -3.94 -1.87 -43.85
C LEU A 15 -4.94 -1.50 -44.96
N GLY A 16 -4.45 -1.20 -46.18
CA GLY A 16 -5.27 -0.90 -47.35
C GLY A 16 -5.69 0.56 -47.47
N PHE A 17 -5.10 1.45 -46.67
CA PHE A 17 -5.39 2.89 -46.72
C PHE A 17 -4.36 3.62 -47.59
N ASP A 18 -4.83 4.34 -48.60
CA ASP A 18 -4.00 5.25 -49.39
C ASP A 18 -3.83 6.57 -48.63
N LEU A 19 -2.58 6.91 -48.30
CA LEU A 19 -2.24 8.10 -47.51
C LEU A 19 -2.69 9.41 -48.16
N GLU A 20 -2.82 9.46 -49.49
CA GLU A 20 -3.30 10.65 -50.20
C GLU A 20 -4.82 10.81 -50.16
N ALA A 21 -5.55 9.76 -49.75
CA ALA A 21 -7.01 9.73 -49.64
C ALA A 21 -7.52 9.57 -48.19
N VAL A 22 -6.64 9.63 -47.19
CA VAL A 22 -7.05 9.59 -45.76
C VAL A 22 -7.71 10.91 -45.37
N GLY A 23 -9.04 10.95 -45.50
CA GLY A 23 -9.88 11.97 -44.88
C GLY A 23 -9.92 11.84 -43.36
N SER A 24 -10.30 12.93 -42.67
CA SER A 24 -10.41 12.96 -41.20
C SER A 24 -11.35 11.88 -40.63
N GLU A 25 -12.30 11.41 -41.44
CA GLU A 25 -13.23 10.33 -41.10
C GLU A 25 -12.60 8.95 -40.94
N ASN A 26 -11.42 8.71 -41.53
CA ASN A 26 -10.75 7.42 -41.49
C ASN A 26 -9.66 7.35 -40.41
N ILE A 27 -9.29 8.48 -39.80
CA ILE A 27 -8.20 8.57 -38.81
C ILE A 27 -8.51 7.74 -37.56
N ASP A 28 -9.75 7.81 -37.07
CA ASP A 28 -10.16 7.07 -35.87
C ASP A 28 -10.14 5.55 -36.12
N THR A 29 -10.58 5.13 -37.31
CA THR A 29 -10.57 3.72 -37.73
C THR A 29 -9.14 3.19 -37.89
N ILE A 30 -8.25 3.95 -38.52
CA ILE A 30 -6.83 3.62 -38.68
C ILE A 30 -6.16 3.52 -37.30
N THR A 31 -6.47 4.44 -36.39
CA THR A 31 -5.90 4.46 -35.03
C THR A 31 -6.36 3.25 -34.23
N GLN A 32 -7.64 2.87 -34.30
CA GLN A 32 -8.13 1.64 -33.67
C GLN A 32 -7.49 0.38 -34.23
N LEU A 33 -7.36 0.25 -35.55
CA LEU A 33 -6.75 -0.92 -36.19
C LEU A 33 -5.27 -1.08 -35.80
N LEU A 34 -4.53 0.02 -35.71
CA LEU A 34 -3.14 -0.01 -35.24
C LEU A 34 -3.05 -0.38 -33.76
N LEU A 35 -3.94 0.13 -32.92
CA LEU A 35 -3.98 -0.24 -31.49
C LEU A 35 -4.29 -1.73 -31.31
N ASP A 36 -5.27 -2.25 -32.04
CA ASP A 36 -5.71 -3.64 -31.95
C ASP A 36 -4.63 -4.61 -32.46
N LYS A 37 -3.93 -4.24 -33.54
CA LYS A 37 -2.76 -4.99 -34.04
C LYS A 37 -1.63 -5.07 -33.01
N HIS A 38 -1.38 -4.00 -32.26
CA HIS A 38 -0.34 -3.99 -31.22
C HIS A 38 -0.79 -4.58 -29.88
N GLN A 39 -2.10 -4.64 -29.60
CA GLN A 39 -2.65 -5.29 -28.40
C GLN A 39 -2.81 -6.81 -28.56
N ASN A 40 -3.03 -7.31 -29.78
CA ASN A 40 -3.22 -8.74 -30.06
C ASN A 40 -1.93 -9.46 -30.50
N THR A 41 -0.75 -8.87 -30.29
CA THR A 41 0.48 -9.69 -30.30
C THR A 41 0.51 -10.46 -28.99
N GLU A 42 -0.15 -11.62 -28.98
CA GLU A 42 -0.10 -12.59 -27.88
C GLU A 42 1.36 -12.78 -27.47
N LEU A 43 1.66 -12.59 -26.18
CA LEU A 43 2.84 -13.15 -25.56
C LEU A 43 2.74 -14.68 -25.68
N THR A 44 3.25 -15.25 -26.77
CA THR A 44 3.68 -16.64 -26.75
C THR A 44 4.86 -16.73 -25.79
N VAL A 45 4.58 -17.16 -24.58
CA VAL A 45 5.60 -17.58 -23.60
C VAL A 45 6.29 -18.80 -24.18
N SER A 46 7.38 -18.59 -24.91
CA SER A 46 8.32 -19.67 -25.22
C SER A 46 9.02 -20.09 -23.93
N GLU A 47 9.11 -21.40 -23.72
CA GLU A 47 9.82 -22.03 -22.61
C GLU A 47 11.26 -21.48 -22.44
N PRO A 48 11.79 -21.47 -21.20
CA PRO A 48 13.01 -20.74 -20.84
C PRO A 48 14.32 -21.31 -21.41
N GLU A 49 14.31 -22.37 -22.22
CA GLU A 49 15.54 -23.06 -22.64
C GLU A 49 16.10 -22.62 -24.02
N GLU A 50 15.31 -21.98 -24.89
CA GLU A 50 15.78 -21.61 -26.25
C GLU A 50 16.34 -20.19 -26.41
N ILE A 51 16.20 -19.32 -25.40
CA ILE A 51 16.67 -17.92 -25.49
C ILE A 51 18.20 -17.80 -25.43
N THR A 52 18.90 -18.85 -24.95
CA THR A 52 20.36 -18.84 -24.84
C THR A 52 21.08 -19.10 -26.16
N ALA A 53 20.44 -19.75 -27.13
CA ALA A 53 21.10 -20.13 -28.39
C ALA A 53 21.09 -19.01 -29.44
N ALA A 54 20.08 -18.14 -29.46
CA ALA A 54 19.90 -17.13 -30.52
C ALA A 54 20.75 -15.85 -30.38
N LEU A 55 21.54 -15.71 -29.31
CA LEU A 55 22.38 -14.53 -29.04
C LEU A 55 23.89 -14.80 -29.16
N SER A 56 24.29 -15.96 -29.69
CA SER A 56 25.68 -16.38 -29.80
C SER A 56 26.24 -16.31 -31.21
N ASP A 57 26.10 -15.17 -31.91
CA ASP A 57 26.94 -14.93 -33.09
C ASP A 57 27.45 -13.48 -33.18
N GLU A 58 28.77 -13.39 -33.01
CA GLU A 58 29.75 -12.38 -33.40
C GLU A 58 29.39 -10.87 -33.37
N HIS A 59 29.90 -10.16 -32.35
CA HIS A 59 30.90 -9.11 -32.60
C HIS A 59 31.76 -8.76 -31.37
N HIS A 60 33.04 -8.52 -31.65
CA HIS A 60 34.18 -8.27 -30.77
C HIS A 60 34.10 -7.11 -29.76
N ALA A 61 34.62 -7.38 -28.55
CA ALA A 61 35.52 -6.60 -27.68
C ALA A 61 35.22 -5.12 -27.29
N SER A 62 35.33 -4.90 -25.96
CA SER A 62 35.73 -3.68 -25.23
C SER A 62 34.66 -2.66 -24.83
N THR A 63 34.06 -2.86 -23.64
CA THR A 63 34.07 -2.00 -22.41
C THR A 63 32.99 -2.52 -21.45
N PRO A 64 33.02 -2.27 -20.14
CA PRO A 64 31.86 -2.55 -19.30
C PRO A 64 30.73 -1.63 -19.79
N ASN A 65 29.80 -2.19 -20.58
CA ASN A 65 28.63 -1.50 -21.14
C ASN A 65 27.67 -1.13 -20.01
N SER A 66 28.08 -0.19 -19.17
CA SER A 66 27.24 0.37 -18.12
C SER A 66 26.38 1.47 -18.73
N THR A 67 25.09 1.20 -18.88
CA THR A 67 24.13 2.22 -19.29
C THR A 67 23.79 3.04 -18.05
N ALA A 68 24.18 4.32 -18.04
CA ALA A 68 23.76 5.26 -17.00
C ALA A 68 22.30 5.68 -17.25
N ILE A 69 21.46 5.61 -16.22
CA ILE A 69 20.07 6.07 -16.29
C ILE A 69 19.87 7.31 -15.41
N THR A 70 19.08 8.26 -15.90
CA THR A 70 18.78 9.49 -15.17
C THR A 70 17.72 9.22 -14.09
N ASN A 71 17.65 10.09 -13.07
CA ASN A 71 16.59 10.01 -12.05
C ASN A 71 15.19 10.05 -12.67
N GLN A 72 14.98 10.88 -13.69
CA GLN A 72 13.70 10.95 -14.39
C GLN A 72 13.33 9.62 -15.07
N GLN A 73 14.31 8.90 -15.63
CA GLN A 73 14.09 7.56 -16.20
C GLN A 73 13.80 6.53 -15.11
N LYS A 74 14.48 6.61 -13.95
CA LYS A 74 14.19 5.76 -12.79
C LYS A 74 12.77 5.97 -12.30
N GLU A 75 12.34 7.22 -12.10
CA GLU A 75 11.00 7.56 -11.64
C GLU A 75 9.91 7.05 -12.60
N GLN A 76 10.12 7.18 -13.91
CA GLN A 76 9.20 6.63 -14.92
C GLN A 76 9.14 5.10 -14.88
N LEU A 77 10.28 4.43 -14.77
CA LEU A 77 10.33 2.97 -14.66
C LEU A 77 9.68 2.48 -13.37
N ILE A 78 9.94 3.15 -12.25
CA ILE A 78 9.33 2.87 -10.95
C ILE A 78 7.81 3.01 -11.05
N SER A 79 7.30 4.09 -11.64
CA SER A 79 5.87 4.33 -11.81
C SER A 79 5.20 3.21 -12.63
N VAL A 80 5.78 2.86 -13.79
CA VAL A 80 5.24 1.80 -14.66
C VAL A 80 5.29 0.43 -13.98
N GLN A 81 6.38 0.11 -13.28
CA GLN A 81 6.52 -1.17 -12.59
C GLN A 81 5.64 -1.27 -11.35
N ALA A 82 5.48 -0.20 -10.59
CA ALA A 82 4.54 -0.18 -9.47
C ALA A 82 3.11 -0.39 -9.95
N GLN A 83 2.73 0.27 -11.04
CA GLN A 83 1.40 0.09 -11.64
C GLN A 83 1.18 -1.35 -12.14
N SER A 84 2.19 -1.98 -12.76
CA SER A 84 2.08 -3.38 -13.20
C SER A 84 2.01 -4.38 -12.03
N LEU A 85 2.59 -4.02 -10.88
CA LEU A 85 2.48 -4.78 -9.62
C LEU A 85 1.18 -4.49 -8.86
N GLY A 86 0.34 -3.56 -9.34
CA GLY A 86 -0.88 -3.13 -8.65
C GLY A 86 -0.62 -2.29 -7.39
N ILE A 87 0.56 -1.67 -7.29
CA ILE A 87 0.97 -0.81 -6.19
C ILE A 87 0.79 0.65 -6.63
N GLU A 88 -0.02 1.39 -5.87
CA GLU A 88 -0.18 2.82 -6.06
C GLU A 88 0.88 3.57 -5.26
N LEU A 89 1.75 4.31 -5.94
CA LEU A 89 2.81 5.11 -5.34
C LEU A 89 2.55 6.60 -5.60
N GLY A 90 2.72 7.43 -4.56
CA GLY A 90 2.72 8.89 -4.71
C GLY A 90 4.03 9.41 -5.31
N GLU A 91 4.02 10.64 -5.84
CA GLU A 91 5.21 11.28 -6.44
C GLU A 91 6.41 11.35 -5.50
N SER A 92 6.19 11.66 -4.21
CA SER A 92 7.26 11.67 -3.21
C SER A 92 7.87 10.28 -3.00
N GLU A 93 7.03 9.24 -3.06
CA GLU A 93 7.43 7.85 -2.81
C GLU A 93 8.24 7.31 -3.99
N ILE A 94 7.82 7.64 -5.21
CA ILE A 94 8.57 7.36 -6.43
C ILE A 94 9.94 8.03 -6.37
N THR A 95 10.00 9.28 -5.90
CA THR A 95 11.26 10.01 -5.72
C THR A 95 12.16 9.35 -4.68
N ASP A 96 11.61 8.96 -3.53
CA ASP A 96 12.37 8.30 -2.47
C ASP A 96 12.92 6.95 -2.94
N ILE A 97 12.11 6.15 -3.63
CA ILE A 97 12.54 4.86 -4.21
C ILE A 97 13.65 5.10 -5.26
N SER A 98 13.52 6.12 -6.11
CA SER A 98 14.50 6.39 -7.17
C SER A 98 15.90 6.70 -6.62
N GLN A 99 15.99 7.28 -5.42
CA GLN A 99 17.26 7.53 -4.73
C GLN A 99 17.94 6.27 -4.20
N THR A 100 17.18 5.19 -3.98
CA THR A 100 17.73 3.90 -3.52
C THR A 100 18.20 3.01 -4.66
N VAL A 101 17.72 3.27 -5.88
CA VAL A 101 18.05 2.52 -7.09
C VAL A 101 19.36 3.05 -7.68
N SER A 102 20.28 2.14 -8.03
CA SER A 102 21.57 2.44 -8.69
C SER A 102 21.39 3.35 -9.92
N ASP A 103 22.39 4.18 -10.22
CA ASP A 103 22.38 5.04 -11.43
C ASP A 103 22.93 4.33 -12.67
N SER A 104 23.49 3.14 -12.48
CA SER A 104 24.25 2.43 -13.51
C SER A 104 23.91 0.95 -13.52
N PHE A 105 23.67 0.40 -14.72
CA PHE A 105 23.30 -0.99 -14.91
C PHE A 105 24.03 -1.60 -16.10
N THR A 106 24.37 -2.87 -15.97
CA THR A 106 25.01 -3.67 -17.02
C THR A 106 24.03 -4.06 -18.13
N ASP A 107 22.75 -4.16 -17.81
CA ASP A 107 21.67 -4.44 -18.75
C ASP A 107 20.30 -3.97 -18.22
N PHE A 108 19.28 -4.00 -19.08
CA PHE A 108 17.92 -3.60 -18.71
C PHE A 108 17.25 -4.55 -17.70
N VAL A 109 17.60 -5.84 -17.73
CA VAL A 109 17.00 -6.85 -16.86
C VAL A 109 17.41 -6.62 -15.41
N SER A 110 18.70 -6.38 -15.17
CA SER A 110 19.25 -6.01 -13.86
C SER A 110 18.67 -4.70 -13.32
N ALA A 111 18.43 -3.71 -14.20
CA ALA A 111 17.74 -2.49 -13.83
C ALA A 111 16.30 -2.76 -13.37
N ALA A 112 15.54 -3.54 -14.14
CA ALA A 112 14.17 -3.87 -13.79
C ALA A 112 14.06 -4.72 -12.52
N LEU A 113 14.95 -5.69 -12.32
CA LEU A 113 14.99 -6.50 -11.10
C LEU A 113 15.34 -5.65 -9.87
N SER A 114 16.29 -4.73 -10.01
CA SER A 114 16.68 -3.81 -8.94
C SER A 114 15.52 -2.89 -8.54
N ILE A 115 14.86 -2.26 -9.53
CA ILE A 115 13.70 -1.39 -9.29
C ILE A 115 12.55 -2.17 -8.64
N ASN A 116 12.21 -3.35 -9.15
CA ASN A 116 11.17 -4.20 -8.55
C ASN A 116 11.50 -4.58 -7.10
N SER A 117 12.77 -4.88 -6.80
CA SER A 117 13.20 -5.14 -5.42
C SER A 117 12.98 -3.90 -4.55
N SER A 118 13.42 -2.73 -5.00
CA SER A 118 13.25 -1.48 -4.25
C SER A 118 11.77 -1.13 -4.01
N ILE A 119 10.89 -1.33 -5.00
CA ILE A 119 9.44 -1.14 -4.85
C ILE A 119 8.88 -2.12 -3.80
N LYS A 120 9.27 -3.40 -3.88
CA LYS A 120 8.83 -4.43 -2.94
C LYS A 120 9.28 -4.13 -1.52
N ASP A 121 10.55 -3.78 -1.34
CA ASP A 121 11.12 -3.45 -0.02
C ASP A 121 10.44 -2.23 0.59
N TYR A 122 10.13 -1.22 -0.24
CA TYR A 122 9.35 -0.06 0.19
C TYR A 122 7.93 -0.43 0.62
N ALA A 123 7.23 -1.23 -0.18
CA ALA A 123 5.89 -1.71 0.15
C ALA A 123 5.88 -2.54 1.44
N GLN A 124 6.86 -3.41 1.62
CA GLN A 124 7.04 -4.20 2.84
C GLN A 124 7.26 -3.28 4.06
N SER A 125 8.18 -2.32 3.96
CA SER A 125 8.44 -1.35 5.03
C SER A 125 7.19 -0.55 5.44
N LYS A 126 6.36 -0.17 4.48
CA LYS A 126 5.05 0.46 4.76
C LYS A 126 4.11 -0.48 5.51
N LEU A 127 4.00 -1.73 5.08
CA LEU A 127 3.16 -2.72 5.75
C LEU A 127 3.64 -2.97 7.18
N ASP A 128 4.94 -3.16 7.38
CA ASP A 128 5.54 -3.35 8.71
C ASP A 128 5.25 -2.16 9.63
N SER A 129 5.34 -0.93 9.10
CA SER A 129 5.02 0.30 9.84
C SER A 129 3.54 0.37 10.24
N ILE A 130 2.63 -0.02 9.34
CA ILE A 130 1.19 -0.09 9.63
C ILE A 130 0.91 -1.16 10.69
N GLU A 131 1.51 -2.35 10.57
CA GLU A 131 1.39 -3.42 11.56
C GLU A 131 1.85 -2.95 12.95
N GLN A 132 2.99 -2.27 13.02
CA GLN A 132 3.49 -1.70 14.27
C GLN A 132 2.53 -0.65 14.86
N GLN A 133 1.92 0.20 14.03
CA GLN A 133 0.91 1.16 14.50
C GLN A 133 -0.34 0.48 15.05
N ILE A 134 -0.80 -0.59 14.39
CA ILE A 134 -1.93 -1.40 14.84
C ILE A 134 -1.61 -2.04 16.20
N ASP A 135 -0.44 -2.64 16.35
CA ASP A 135 -0.01 -3.27 17.60
C ASP A 135 0.08 -2.25 18.75
N ASN A 136 0.66 -1.09 18.49
CA ASN A 136 0.72 0.00 19.47
C ASN A 136 -0.70 0.47 19.88
N SER A 137 -1.60 0.63 18.90
CA SER A 137 -2.99 1.00 19.16
C SER A 137 -3.71 -0.05 20.02
N ASN A 138 -3.54 -1.33 19.69
CA ASN A 138 -4.13 -2.44 20.45
C ASN A 138 -3.61 -2.48 21.89
N ASN A 139 -2.32 -2.28 22.11
CA ASN A 139 -1.73 -2.22 23.45
C ASN A 139 -2.27 -1.03 24.25
N ASN A 140 -2.38 0.15 23.63
CA ASN A 140 -2.97 1.32 24.27
C ASN A 140 -4.43 1.11 24.67
N LEU A 141 -5.23 0.43 23.83
CA LEU A 141 -6.62 0.09 24.13
C LEU A 141 -6.73 -0.90 25.29
N ARG A 142 -5.87 -1.92 25.33
CA ARG A 142 -5.80 -2.86 26.46
C ARG A 142 -5.48 -2.14 27.76
N ASP A 143 -4.45 -1.30 27.77
CA ASP A 143 -4.07 -0.48 28.92
C ASP A 143 -5.22 0.44 29.39
N TYR A 144 -5.94 1.04 28.45
CA TYR A 144 -7.08 1.89 28.75
C TYR A 144 -8.22 1.09 29.42
N ILE A 145 -8.54 -0.08 28.88
CA ILE A 145 -9.57 -0.98 29.42
C ILE A 145 -9.19 -1.44 30.82
N ASP A 146 -7.93 -1.83 31.06
CA ASP A 146 -7.46 -2.28 32.37
C ASP A 146 -7.53 -1.15 33.42
N LYS A 147 -7.09 0.06 33.06
CA LYS A 147 -7.22 1.25 33.91
C LYS A 147 -8.68 1.55 34.22
N ARG A 148 -9.56 1.47 33.23
CA ARG A 148 -10.99 1.74 33.41
C ARG A 148 -11.65 0.68 34.29
N THR A 149 -11.32 -0.59 34.08
CA THR A 149 -11.81 -1.73 34.87
C THR A 149 -11.40 -1.59 36.33
N THR A 150 -10.12 -1.30 36.60
CA THR A 150 -9.60 -1.07 37.94
C THR A 150 -10.29 0.12 38.61
N SER A 151 -10.50 1.22 37.88
CA SER A 151 -11.20 2.40 38.38
C SER A 151 -12.67 2.12 38.73
N LEU A 152 -13.36 1.33 37.90
CA LEU A 152 -14.75 0.92 38.16
C LEU A 152 -14.85 -0.03 39.36
N GLN A 153 -13.95 -1.00 39.48
CA GLN A 153 -13.88 -1.89 40.64
C GLN A 153 -13.67 -1.07 41.93
N ARG A 154 -12.74 -0.12 41.93
CA ARG A 154 -12.51 0.78 43.06
C ARG A 154 -13.77 1.57 43.41
N LYS A 155 -14.41 2.21 42.42
CA LYS A 155 -15.66 2.97 42.64
C LYS A 155 -16.79 2.08 43.18
N SER A 156 -16.87 0.83 42.71
CA SER A 156 -17.86 -0.13 43.20
C SER A 156 -17.64 -0.47 44.68
N VAL A 157 -16.38 -0.69 45.08
CA VAL A 157 -16.02 -0.94 46.49
C VAL A 157 -16.30 0.29 47.35
N GLU A 158 -15.89 1.48 46.90
CA GLU A 158 -16.17 2.75 47.60
C GLU A 158 -17.68 2.95 47.79
N GLY A 159 -18.49 2.75 46.74
CA GLY A 159 -19.95 2.85 46.83
C GLY A 159 -20.58 1.83 47.78
N ALA A 160 -20.05 0.60 47.84
CA ALA A 160 -20.51 -0.41 48.79
C ALA A 160 -20.20 -0.02 50.24
N ILE A 161 -19.01 0.54 50.50
CA ILE A 161 -18.62 1.05 51.82
C ILE A 161 -19.56 2.19 52.24
N THR A 162 -19.75 3.20 51.39
CA THR A 162 -20.64 4.33 51.70
C THR A 162 -22.07 3.86 51.96
N THR A 163 -22.57 2.91 51.17
CA THR A 163 -23.92 2.36 51.37
C THR A 163 -24.05 1.65 52.72
N LYS A 164 -23.02 0.87 53.09
CA LYS A 164 -22.96 0.20 54.40
C LYS A 164 -22.95 1.21 55.55
N GLU A 165 -22.13 2.26 55.46
CA GLU A 165 -22.06 3.32 56.49
C GLU A 165 -23.41 4.04 56.67
N VAL A 166 -24.08 4.39 55.56
CA VAL A 166 -25.41 5.02 55.60
C VAL A 166 -26.45 4.08 56.23
N LEU A 167 -26.37 2.79 55.93
CA LEU A 167 -27.29 1.79 56.50
C LEU A 167 -27.06 1.60 58.01
N GLU A 168 -25.81 1.52 58.44
CA GLU A 168 -25.44 1.45 59.86
C GLU A 168 -25.91 2.70 60.62
N GLN A 169 -25.73 3.89 60.03
CA GLN A 169 -26.21 5.14 60.60
C GLN A 169 -27.75 5.15 60.74
N LYS A 170 -28.48 4.76 59.69
CA LYS A 170 -29.96 4.66 59.74
C LYS A 170 -30.42 3.63 60.77
N SER A 171 -29.76 2.47 60.85
CA SER A 171 -30.07 1.43 61.85
C SER A 171 -29.87 1.94 63.27
N SER A 172 -28.77 2.65 63.53
CA SER A 172 -28.49 3.23 64.85
C SER A 172 -29.53 4.28 65.25
N SER A 173 -29.95 5.12 64.30
CA SER A 173 -30.98 6.14 64.51
C SER A 173 -32.36 5.53 64.76
N LEU A 174 -32.68 4.42 64.09
CA LEU A 174 -33.93 3.70 64.32
C LEU A 174 -33.94 3.00 65.69
N LYS A 175 -32.81 2.43 66.10
CA LYS A 175 -32.65 1.86 67.45
C LYS A 175 -32.77 2.92 68.53
N SER A 176 -32.15 4.09 68.36
CA SER A 176 -32.26 5.18 69.33
C SER A 176 -33.69 5.72 69.40
N PHE A 177 -34.35 5.93 68.26
CA PHE A 177 -35.75 6.33 68.20
C PHE A 177 -36.67 5.31 68.90
N SER A 178 -36.50 4.01 68.61
CA SER A 178 -37.27 2.94 69.25
C SER A 178 -37.07 2.93 70.77
N LYS A 179 -35.83 3.12 71.25
CA LYS A 179 -35.54 3.22 72.69
C LYS A 179 -36.22 4.43 73.33
N THR A 180 -36.18 5.60 72.67
CA THR A 180 -36.87 6.81 73.14
C THR A 180 -38.38 6.61 73.19
N LEU A 181 -38.95 5.99 72.16
CA LEU A 181 -40.38 5.68 72.11
C LEU A 181 -40.80 4.72 73.23
N ALA A 182 -40.05 3.65 73.44
CA ALA A 182 -40.31 2.70 74.53
C ALA A 182 -40.25 3.39 75.90
N ALA A 183 -39.24 4.25 76.13
CA ALA A 183 -39.12 5.02 77.36
C ALA A 183 -40.30 5.96 77.59
N ALA A 184 -40.82 6.60 76.54
CA ALA A 184 -42.00 7.47 76.62
C ALA A 184 -43.26 6.71 77.08
N PHE A 185 -43.43 5.46 76.66
CA PHE A 185 -44.57 4.63 77.06
C PHE A 185 -44.45 3.99 78.45
N THR A 186 -43.24 3.80 78.96
CA THR A 186 -43.03 3.26 80.33
C THR A 186 -43.08 4.32 81.44
N THR A 187 -43.16 5.61 81.09
CA THR A 187 -43.18 6.73 82.05
C THR A 187 -44.60 7.28 82.30
N GLN A 188 -45.64 6.55 81.88
CA GLN A 188 -47.06 6.76 82.24
C GLN A 188 -47.50 5.65 83.19
#